data_AF-A0A813EPK2-F1
#
_entry.id   AF-A0A813EPK2-F1
#
_cell.length_a   1.000
_cell.length_b   1.000
_cell.length_c   1.000
_cell.angle_alpha   90.00
_cell.angle_beta   90.00
_cell.angle_gamma   90.00
#
_symmetry.space_group_name_H-M   'P 1'
#
loop_
_entity.id
_entity.type
_entity.pdbx_description
1 polymer ?
#
loop_
_entity_poly.entity_id
_entity_poly.type
_entity_poly.pdbx_seq_one_letter_code
_entity_poly.pdbx_strand_id
1 'polypeptide(L)'
;VKRMKVMDAVRDVSPAMMLDFFKTTLITNFLKFPFFEAINALMGALPISGAIRGFITGLVFTTATLPVTNYRYRKSMQMEVNWSNIYEAYFPTVIRDIAYGIVRNYSTIWTLQLNPQWAASSPQ
;
A
#
# COMPACT_ATOMS: atom_id res chain seq x y z
N VAL A 1 6.08 16.24 14.59
CA VAL A 1 4.65 15.90 14.83
C VAL A 1 4.13 16.77 15.95
N LYS A 2 3.09 17.57 15.71
CA LYS A 2 2.43 18.38 16.76
C LYS A 2 1.72 17.42 17.72
N ARG A 3 2.11 17.38 18.99
CA ARG A 3 1.41 16.56 20.00
C ARG A 3 0.12 17.29 20.37
N MET A 4 -1.03 16.66 20.12
CA MET A 4 -2.34 17.19 20.46
C MET A 4 -3.28 16.04 20.87
N LYS A 5 -4.33 16.35 21.65
CA LYS A 5 -5.34 15.34 22.00
C LYS A 5 -6.17 15.00 20.76
N VAL A 6 -6.62 13.76 20.67
CA VAL A 6 -7.42 13.26 19.53
C VAL A 6 -8.65 14.14 19.28
N MET A 7 -9.33 14.58 20.34
CA MET A 7 -10.52 15.42 20.22
C MET A 7 -10.22 16.82 19.65
N ASP A 8 -9.04 17.36 19.94
CA ASP A 8 -8.61 18.64 19.39
C ASP A 8 -8.24 18.48 17.91
N ALA A 9 -7.63 17.34 17.55
CA ALA A 9 -7.31 17.03 16.15
C ALA A 9 -8.57 16.89 15.29
N VAL A 10 -9.62 16.23 15.79
CA VAL A 10 -10.89 16.09 15.07
C VAL A 10 -11.54 17.45 14.82
N ARG A 11 -11.45 18.38 15.78
CA ARG A 11 -12.01 19.74 15.65
C ARG A 11 -11.21 20.62 14.68
N ASP A 12 -9.90 20.37 14.56
CA ASP A 12 -9.02 21.10 13.63
C ASP A 12 -9.16 20.63 12.17
N VAL A 13 -9.81 19.48 11.90
CA VAL A 13 -9.97 19.00 10.53
C VAL A 13 -11.14 19.70 9.84
N SER A 14 -10.83 20.56 8.88
CA SER A 14 -11.83 21.16 7.99
C SER A 14 -12.17 20.25 6.79
N PRO A 15 -13.38 20.38 6.20
CA PRO A 15 -13.75 19.65 4.98
C PRO A 15 -12.79 19.91 3.80
N ALA A 16 -12.23 21.11 3.71
CA ALA A 16 -11.23 21.44 2.69
C ALA A 16 -9.95 20.60 2.84
N MET A 17 -9.46 20.44 4.08
CA MET A 17 -8.29 19.59 4.36
C MET A 17 -8.56 18.11 4.02
N MET A 18 -9.79 17.63 4.26
CA MET A 18 -10.18 16.28 3.88
C MET A 18 -10.15 16.09 2.36
N LEU A 19 -10.66 17.07 1.59
CA LEU A 19 -10.67 17.02 0.13
C LEU A 19 -9.25 17.06 -0.47
N ASP A 20 -8.35 17.88 0.08
CA ASP A 20 -6.96 17.92 -0.38
C ASP A 20 -6.21 16.63 -0.03
N PHE A 21 -6.45 16.06 1.15
CA PHE A 21 -5.94 14.73 1.49
C PHE A 21 -6.51 13.66 0.56
N PHE A 22 -7.81 13.72 0.23
CA PHE A 22 -8.45 12.77 -0.67
C PHE A 22 -7.84 12.84 -2.08
N LYS A 23 -7.75 14.03 -2.69
CA LYS A 23 -7.16 14.22 -4.03
C LYS A 23 -5.75 13.66 -4.11
N THR A 24 -4.92 13.99 -3.13
CA THR A 24 -3.52 13.54 -3.10
C THR A 24 -3.40 12.04 -2.84
N THR A 25 -4.32 11.45 -2.07
CA THR A 25 -4.33 10.00 -1.77
C THR A 25 -4.86 9.18 -2.93
N LEU A 26 -5.92 9.66 -3.59
CA LEU A 26 -6.52 9.07 -4.77
C LEU A 26 -5.48 8.86 -5.87
N ILE A 27 -4.70 9.91 -6.20
CA ILE A 27 -3.65 9.83 -7.23
C ILE A 27 -2.60 8.78 -6.87
N THR A 28 -2.12 8.77 -5.62
CA THR A 28 -1.13 7.75 -5.22
C THR A 28 -1.69 6.34 -5.20
N ASN A 29 -2.98 6.17 -4.92
CA ASN A 29 -3.64 4.88 -4.95
C ASN A 29 -3.84 4.38 -6.39
N PHE A 30 -4.13 5.27 -7.35
CA PHE A 30 -4.17 4.92 -8.77
C PHE A 30 -2.83 4.49 -9.35
N LEU A 31 -1.71 4.87 -8.73
CA LEU A 31 -0.41 4.29 -9.06
C LEU A 31 -0.22 2.93 -8.36
N LYS A 32 -0.52 2.88 -7.06
CA LYS A 32 -0.23 1.72 -6.21
C LYS A 32 -1.04 0.48 -6.57
N PHE A 33 -2.35 0.62 -6.80
CA PHE A 33 -3.20 -0.55 -7.04
C PHE A 33 -2.83 -1.28 -8.34
N PRO A 34 -2.77 -0.62 -9.52
CA PRO A 34 -2.36 -1.30 -10.75
C PRO A 34 -0.93 -1.86 -10.68
N PHE A 35 -0.03 -1.17 -9.99
CA PHE A 35 1.34 -1.63 -9.82
C PHE A 35 1.42 -2.89 -8.93
N PHE A 36 0.65 -2.92 -7.83
CA PHE A 36 0.53 -4.10 -6.98
C PHE A 36 -0.05 -5.28 -7.78
N GLU A 37 -1.11 -5.06 -8.56
CA GLU A 37 -1.70 -6.10 -9.40
C GLU A 37 -0.76 -6.62 -10.47
N ALA A 38 0.00 -5.73 -11.13
CA ALA A 38 0.97 -6.13 -12.14
C ALA A 38 2.05 -7.05 -11.54
N ILE A 39 2.59 -6.71 -10.37
CA ILE A 39 3.56 -7.56 -9.68
C ILE A 39 2.91 -8.87 -9.25
N ASN A 40 1.72 -8.81 -8.67
CA ASN A 40 1.04 -9.99 -8.21
C ASN A 40 0.71 -10.94 -9.37
N ALA A 41 0.21 -10.43 -10.50
CA ALA A 41 -0.08 -11.19 -11.71
C ALA A 41 1.18 -11.85 -12.28
N LEU A 42 2.29 -11.12 -12.36
CA LEU A 42 3.58 -11.65 -12.79
C LEU A 42 4.04 -12.80 -11.87
N MET A 43 3.94 -12.62 -10.56
CA MET A 43 4.30 -13.67 -9.59
C MET A 43 3.33 -14.85 -9.60
N GLY A 44 2.11 -14.68 -10.13
CA GLY A 44 1.14 -15.75 -10.33
C GLY A 44 1.42 -16.64 -11.53
N ALA A 45 2.20 -16.17 -12.50
CA ALA A 45 2.66 -16.98 -13.61
C ALA A 45 3.78 -17.97 -13.20
N LEU A 46 4.39 -17.78 -12.02
CA LEU A 46 5.44 -18.63 -11.49
C LEU A 46 4.85 -19.71 -10.56
N PRO A 47 5.33 -20.96 -10.61
CA PRO A 47 4.89 -22.04 -9.72
C PRO A 47 5.53 -21.92 -8.32
N ILE A 48 5.32 -20.78 -7.66
CA ILE A 48 5.86 -20.46 -6.33
C ILE A 48 4.73 -20.46 -5.28
N SER A 49 5.08 -20.78 -4.03
CA SER A 49 4.10 -20.80 -2.94
C SER A 49 3.50 -19.41 -2.68
N GLY A 50 2.25 -19.36 -2.20
CA GLY A 50 1.55 -18.10 -1.92
C GLY A 50 2.27 -17.19 -0.91
N ALA A 51 3.03 -17.78 0.01
CA ALA A 51 3.87 -17.05 0.96
C ALA A 51 5.08 -16.39 0.29
N ILE A 52 5.80 -17.11 -0.60
CA ILE A 52 6.93 -16.57 -1.35
C ILE A 52 6.45 -15.48 -2.32
N ARG A 53 5.30 -15.69 -2.97
CA ARG A 53 4.64 -14.69 -3.81
C ARG A 53 4.31 -13.42 -3.03
N GLY A 54 3.72 -13.55 -1.84
CA GLY A 54 3.41 -12.42 -0.97
C GLY A 54 4.67 -11.68 -0.50
N PHE A 55 5.73 -12.41 -0.17
CA PHE A 55 7.03 -11.84 0.21
C PHE A 55 7.66 -11.01 -0.90
N ILE A 56 7.82 -11.59 -2.09
CA ILE A 56 8.43 -10.90 -3.24
C ILE A 56 7.57 -9.70 -3.66
N THR A 57 6.24 -9.88 -3.72
CA THR A 57 5.31 -8.80 -4.07
C THR A 57 5.43 -7.63 -3.10
N GLY A 58 5.40 -7.90 -1.78
CA GLY A 58 5.53 -6.88 -0.76
C GLY A 58 6.88 -6.15 -0.81
N LEU A 59 7.98 -6.87 -1.05
CA LEU A 59 9.32 -6.28 -1.14
C LEU A 59 9.47 -5.37 -2.37
N VAL A 60 9.10 -5.85 -3.56
CA VAL A 60 9.18 -5.07 -4.81
C VAL A 60 8.23 -3.88 -4.76
N PHE A 61 6.99 -4.09 -4.31
CA PHE A 61 5.99 -3.03 -4.16
C PHE A 61 6.46 -1.93 -3.22
N THR A 62 6.96 -2.29 -2.03
CA THR A 62 7.43 -1.31 -1.04
C THR A 62 8.60 -0.52 -1.59
N THR A 63 9.57 -1.19 -2.19
CA THR A 63 10.78 -0.55 -2.72
C THR A 63 10.45 0.49 -3.77
N ALA A 64 9.51 0.19 -4.67
CA ALA A 64 9.15 1.11 -5.75
C ALA A 64 8.17 2.21 -5.32
N THR A 65 7.24 1.94 -4.40
CA THR A 65 6.17 2.89 -4.05
C THR A 65 6.46 3.74 -2.82
N LEU A 66 7.38 3.32 -1.94
CA LEU A 66 7.75 4.10 -0.76
C LEU A 66 8.33 5.48 -1.14
N PRO A 67 9.22 5.61 -2.13
CA PRO A 67 9.74 6.91 -2.53
C PRO A 67 8.66 7.93 -2.91
N VAL A 68 7.70 7.50 -3.72
CA VAL A 68 6.57 8.33 -4.15
C VAL A 68 5.69 8.72 -2.97
N THR A 69 5.47 7.78 -2.04
CA THR A 69 4.64 8.00 -0.85
C THR A 69 5.29 8.99 0.12
N ASN A 70 6.58 8.81 0.41
CA ASN A 70 7.33 9.67 1.31
C ASN A 70 7.57 11.05 0.69
N TYR A 71 7.83 11.14 -0.61
CA TYR A 71 7.89 12.42 -1.33
C TYR A 71 6.60 13.23 -1.16
N ARG A 72 5.44 12.61 -1.40
CA ARG A 72 4.14 13.26 -1.20
C ARG A 72 3.94 13.73 0.23
N TYR A 73 4.21 12.87 1.20
CA TYR A 73 4.05 13.19 2.63
C TYR A 73 4.94 14.37 3.05
N ARG A 74 6.21 14.36 2.63
CA ARG A 74 7.15 15.44 2.94
C ARG A 74 6.73 16.76 2.29
N LYS A 75 6.28 16.73 1.03
CA LYS A 75 5.77 17.92 0.33
C LYS A 75 4.49 18.46 0.96
N SER A 76 3.58 17.60 1.43
CA SER A 76 2.36 18.05 2.12
C SER A 76 2.65 18.64 3.51
N MET A 77 3.76 18.26 4.13
CA MET A 77 4.23 18.79 5.41
C MET A 77 5.23 19.95 5.27
N GLN A 78 5.48 20.42 4.04
CA GLN A 78 6.47 21.47 3.73
C GLN A 78 7.88 21.18 4.29
N MET A 79 8.27 19.92 4.34
CA MET A 79 9.59 19.47 4.82
C MET A 79 10.57 19.32 3.65
N GLU A 80 11.87 19.46 3.92
CA GLU A 80 12.91 19.23 2.93
C GLU A 80 12.92 17.79 2.42
N VAL A 81 13.10 17.64 1.10
CA VAL A 81 13.19 16.35 0.42
C VAL A 81 14.66 16.02 0.23
N ASN A 82 15.14 15.01 0.95
CA ASN A 82 16.49 14.46 0.82
C ASN A 82 16.41 12.98 0.49
N TRP A 83 17.34 12.46 -0.33
CA TRP A 83 17.38 11.06 -0.74
C TRP A 83 17.43 10.07 0.43
N SER A 84 18.09 10.44 1.54
CA SER A 84 18.11 9.65 2.78
C SER A 84 16.71 9.53 3.42
N ASN A 85 15.89 10.58 3.32
CA ASN A 85 14.55 10.64 3.93
C ASN A 85 13.47 9.98 3.07
N ILE A 86 13.77 9.65 1.80
CA ILE A 86 12.82 9.05 0.86
C ILE A 86 12.50 7.60 1.23
N TYR A 87 13.45 6.88 1.86
CA TYR A 87 13.25 5.53 2.40
C TYR A 87 13.04 5.51 3.92
N GLU A 88 12.67 6.65 4.50
CA GLU A 88 12.31 6.70 5.92
C GLU A 88 11.18 5.70 6.21
N ALA A 89 11.33 4.96 7.31
CA ALA A 89 10.40 3.90 7.71
C ALA A 89 10.27 2.73 6.69
N TYR A 90 11.31 2.46 5.88
CA TYR A 90 11.29 1.32 4.95
C TYR A 90 11.00 -0.01 5.64
N PHE A 91 11.69 -0.32 6.74
CA PHE A 91 11.55 -1.60 7.43
C PHE A 91 10.13 -1.91 7.95
N PRO A 92 9.47 -1.03 8.72
CA PRO A 92 8.08 -1.29 9.13
C PRO A 92 7.12 -1.31 7.94
N THR A 93 7.41 -0.56 6.87
CA THR A 93 6.57 -0.53 5.66
C THR A 93 6.66 -1.85 4.89
N VAL A 94 7.87 -2.39 4.70
CA VAL A 94 8.06 -3.63 3.94
C VAL A 94 7.44 -4.82 4.65
N ILE A 95 7.54 -4.89 5.98
CA ILE A 95 6.90 -5.94 6.78
C ILE A 95 5.38 -5.89 6.61
N ARG A 96 4.79 -4.68 6.69
CA ARG A 96 3.35 -4.48 6.49
C ARG A 96 2.91 -4.98 5.12
N ASP A 97 3.64 -4.64 4.06
CA ASP A 97 3.25 -4.97 2.68
C ASP A 97 3.48 -6.45 2.35
N ILE A 98 4.49 -7.09 2.95
CA ILE A 98 4.68 -8.55 2.91
C ILE A 98 3.50 -9.25 3.60
N ALA A 99 3.15 -8.83 4.82
CA ALA A 99 2.03 -9.41 5.55
C ALA A 99 0.72 -9.27 4.75
N TYR A 100 0.48 -8.09 4.16
CA TYR A 100 -0.67 -7.85 3.28
C TYR A 100 -0.69 -8.80 2.08
N GLY A 101 0.44 -8.96 1.38
CA GLY A 101 0.55 -9.86 0.23
C GLY A 101 0.27 -11.33 0.60
N ILE A 102 0.81 -11.79 1.73
CA ILE A 102 0.58 -13.16 2.23
C ILE A 102 -0.90 -13.36 2.59
N VAL A 103 -1.45 -12.47 3.43
CA VAL A 103 -2.84 -12.56 3.90
C VAL A 103 -3.81 -12.51 2.74
N ARG A 104 -3.59 -11.63 1.74
CA ARG A 104 -4.43 -11.56 0.55
C ARG A 104 -4.46 -12.89 -0.20
N ASN A 105 -3.30 -13.50 -0.46
CA ASN A 105 -3.22 -14.76 -1.18
C ASN A 105 -3.99 -15.89 -0.47
N TYR A 106 -3.83 -16.03 0.85
CA TYR A 106 -4.58 -17.02 1.62
C TYR A 106 -6.07 -16.72 1.69
N SER A 107 -6.45 -15.45 1.85
CA SER A 107 -7.85 -15.02 1.91
C SER A 107 -8.57 -15.29 0.60
N THR A 108 -7.91 -15.07 -0.55
CA THR A 108 -8.45 -15.40 -1.87
C THR A 108 -8.73 -16.90 -1.99
N ILE A 109 -7.77 -17.75 -1.63
CA ILE A 109 -7.96 -19.22 -1.67
C ILE A 109 -9.11 -19.65 -0.78
N TRP A 110 -9.16 -19.16 0.45
CA TRP A 110 -10.23 -19.48 1.41
C TRP A 110 -11.61 -19.03 0.91
N THR A 111 -11.70 -17.84 0.31
CA THR A 111 -12.95 -17.31 -0.23
C THR A 111 -13.47 -18.15 -1.39
N LEU A 112 -12.58 -18.61 -2.28
CA LEU A 112 -12.94 -19.48 -3.40
C LEU A 112 -13.36 -20.89 -2.93
N GLN A 113 -12.80 -21.38 -1.83
CA GLN A 113 -13.23 -22.65 -1.22
C GLN A 113 -14.64 -22.57 -0.63
N LEU A 114 -14.99 -21.42 -0.02
CA LEU A 114 -16.33 -21.21 0.53
C LEU A 114 -17.41 -21.03 -0.55
N ASN A 115 -17.05 -20.43 -1.70
CA ASN A 115 -17.96 -20.24 -2.83
C ASN A 115 -17.32 -20.79 -4.12
N PRO A 116 -17.38 -22.10 -4.37
CA PRO A 116 -16.74 -22.74 -5.54
C PRO A 116 -17.33 -22.28 -6.88
N GLN A 117 -18.52 -21.69 -6.85
CA GLN A 117 -19.20 -21.09 -7.99
C GLN A 117 -18.47 -19.82 -8.48
N TRP A 118 -17.67 -19.20 -7.62
CA TRP A 118 -16.91 -18.01 -7.96
C TRP A 118 -15.66 -18.44 -8.73
N ALA A 119 -15.62 -18.11 -10.01
CA ALA A 119 -14.38 -18.19 -10.75
C ALA A 119 -13.39 -17.24 -10.08
N ALA A 120 -12.17 -17.72 -9.83
CA ALA A 120 -11.00 -16.85 -9.74
C ALA A 120 -10.77 -16.28 -11.15
N SER A 121 -11.68 -15.45 -11.64
CA SER A 121 -11.43 -14.68 -12.85
C SER A 121 -10.13 -13.94 -12.60
N SER A 122 -9.17 -14.21 -13.45
CA SER A 122 -7.79 -13.72 -13.40
C SER A 122 -7.71 -12.18 -13.26
N PRO A 123 -6.49 -11.68 -13.05
CA PRO A 123 -6.19 -10.76 -11.95
C PRO A 123 -7.09 -9.51 -11.98
N GLN A 124 -7.91 -9.37 -10.93
CA GLN A 124 -8.46 -8.08 -10.53
C GLN A 124 -7.52 -7.42 -9.53
#